data_AF-A0A942ZHG4-F1
#
_entry.id   AF-A0A942ZHG4-F1
#
_cell.length_a   1.000
_cell.length_b   1.000
_cell.length_c   1.000
_cell.angle_alpha   90.00
_cell.angle_beta   90.00
_cell.angle_gamma   90.00
#
_symmetry.space_group_name_H-M   'P 1'
#
loop_
_entity.id
_entity.type
_entity.pdbx_description
1 polymer ?
#
loop_
_entity_poly.entity_id
_entity_poly.type
_entity_poly.pdbx_seq_one_letter_code
_entity_poly.pdbx_strand_id
1 'polypeptide(L)' 'MTILEKMLENCEKAGYATTKNVQKIANAKQMMFGEAEWQRCPCDGQNPARYCISETCRNDIERDGECHCHCYRKKAAGE' A
#
# COMPACT_ATOMS: atom_id res chain seq x y z
N MET A 1 -4.91 7.97 -14.21
CA MET A 1 -4.17 7.84 -12.94
C MET A 1 -3.20 6.68 -13.04
N THR A 2 -1.92 6.98 -12.85
CA THR A 2 -0.86 6.02 -12.60
C THR A 2 -1.14 5.17 -11.35
N ILE A 3 -0.45 4.04 -11.21
CA ILE A 3 -0.53 3.22 -9.99
C ILE A 3 -0.12 4.03 -8.75
N LEU A 4 0.85 4.92 -8.87
CA LEU A 4 1.26 5.79 -7.77
C LEU A 4 0.11 6.70 -7.32
N GLU A 5 -0.55 7.40 -8.25
CA GLU A 5 -1.68 8.27 -7.91
C GLU A 5 -2.81 7.49 -7.24
N LYS A 6 -3.12 6.29 -7.75
CA LYS A 6 -4.13 5.39 -7.14
C LYS A 6 -3.72 4.97 -5.72
N MET A 7 -2.44 4.68 -5.51
CA MET A 7 -1.88 4.32 -4.19
C MET A 7 -1.91 5.48 -3.20
N LEU A 8 -1.63 6.71 -3.64
CA LEU A 8 -1.68 7.91 -2.81
C LEU A 8 -3.13 8.20 -2.38
N GLU A 9 -4.06 8.17 -3.33
CA GLU A 9 -5.49 8.39 -3.05
C GLU A 9 -6.03 7.33 -2.07
N ASN A 10 -5.72 6.05 -2.27
CA ASN A 10 -6.14 4.98 -1.36
C ASN A 10 -5.54 5.12 0.04
N CYS A 11 -4.28 5.57 0.15
CA CYS A 11 -3.63 5.80 1.43
C CYS A 11 -4.31 6.92 2.21
N GLU A 12 -4.60 8.04 1.54
CA GLU A 12 -5.28 9.19 2.14
C GLU A 12 -6.70 8.84 2.59
N LYS A 13 -7.50 8.21 1.71
CA LYS A 13 -8.86 7.75 2.05
C LYS A 13 -8.90 6.80 3.25
N ALA A 14 -7.82 6.07 3.48
CA ALA A 14 -7.70 5.13 4.59
C ALA A 14 -7.11 5.73 5.87
N GLY A 15 -6.71 7.01 5.86
CA GLY A 15 -6.18 7.68 7.04
C GLY A 15 -4.71 7.36 7.36
N TYR A 16 -3.95 6.88 6.38
CA TYR A 16 -2.53 6.55 6.53
C TYR A 16 -1.62 7.56 5.84
N ALA A 17 -0.33 7.50 6.16
CA ALA A 17 0.73 8.23 5.46
C ALA A 17 1.57 7.27 4.62
N THR A 18 2.17 7.78 3.54
CA THR A 18 3.13 7.02 2.75
C THR A 18 4.52 7.08 3.36
N THR A 19 5.36 6.10 2.98
CA THR A 19 6.79 6.14 3.24
C THR A 19 7.55 6.57 1.97
N LYS A 20 8.87 6.76 2.10
CA LYS A 20 9.78 6.96 0.95
C LYS A 20 9.75 5.82 -0.08
N ASN A 21 9.22 4.65 0.27
CA ASN A 21 9.17 3.50 -0.63
C ASN A 21 7.97 3.50 -1.58
N VAL A 22 6.99 4.40 -1.42
CA VAL A 22 5.74 4.38 -2.19
C VAL A 22 5.98 4.33 -3.71
N GLN A 23 6.94 5.10 -4.22
CA GLN A 23 7.30 5.09 -5.64
C GLN A 23 7.87 3.73 -6.07
N LYS A 24 8.78 3.16 -5.27
CA LYS A 24 9.38 1.85 -5.54
C LYS A 24 8.31 0.75 -5.58
N ILE A 25 7.34 0.81 -4.67
CA ILE A 25 6.24 -0.15 -4.59
C ILE A 25 5.25 0.02 -5.75
N ALA A 26 4.98 1.25 -6.19
CA ALA A 26 4.18 1.51 -7.38
C ALA A 26 4.83 0.89 -8.63
N ASN A 27 6.14 1.05 -8.79
CA ASN A 27 6.89 0.46 -9.90
C ASN A 27 6.88 -1.08 -9.84
N ALA A 28 7.03 -1.67 -8.64
CA ALA A 28 6.93 -3.12 -8.46
C ALA A 28 5.54 -3.65 -8.85
N LYS A 29 4.47 -3.00 -8.42
CA LYS A 29 3.10 -3.35 -8.79
C LYS A 29 2.86 -3.25 -10.30
N GLN A 30 3.41 -2.22 -10.95
CA GLN A 30 3.34 -2.07 -12.41
C GLN A 30 3.98 -3.27 -13.13
N MET A 31 5.17 -3.71 -12.70
CA MET A 31 5.89 -4.82 -13.33
C MET A 31 5.24 -6.19 -13.04
N MET A 32 4.68 -6.37 -11.85
CA MET A 32 4.17 -7.67 -11.40
C MET A 32 2.72 -7.93 -11.83
N PHE A 33 1.87 -6.90 -11.81
CA PHE A 33 0.41 -7.05 -11.94
C PHE A 33 -0.18 -6.15 -13.02
N GLY A 34 0.57 -5.13 -13.46
CA GLY A 34 0.05 -4.08 -14.33
C GLY A 34 -1.02 -3.23 -13.66
N GLU A 35 -1.68 -2.40 -14.46
CA GLU A 35 -2.67 -1.44 -13.95
C GLU A 35 -4.01 -2.08 -13.55
N ALA A 36 -4.36 -3.23 -14.14
CA ALA A 36 -5.65 -3.89 -13.90
C ALA A 36 -5.72 -4.53 -12.50
N GLU A 37 -4.60 -5.06 -12.01
CA GLU A 37 -4.51 -5.78 -10.75
C GLU A 37 -3.56 -5.11 -9.73
N TRP A 38 -3.30 -3.80 -9.89
CA TRP A 38 -2.35 -3.04 -9.09
C TRP A 38 -2.61 -3.12 -7.57
N GLN A 39 -3.85 -3.40 -7.16
CA GLN A 39 -4.23 -3.50 -5.75
C GLN A 39 -3.50 -4.66 -5.06
N ARG A 40 -3.11 -5.72 -5.78
CA ARG A 40 -2.44 -6.90 -5.21
C ARG A 40 -1.17 -6.54 -4.45
N CYS A 41 -0.94 -7.16 -3.30
CA CYS A 41 0.27 -6.90 -2.52
C CYS A 41 1.50 -7.50 -3.21
N PRO A 42 2.58 -6.74 -3.50
CA PRO A 42 3.77 -7.32 -4.12
C PRO A 42 4.50 -8.32 -3.22
N CYS A 43 4.31 -8.25 -1.89
CA CYS A 43 4.93 -9.18 -0.94
C CYS A 43 4.17 -10.51 -0.79
N ASP A 44 2.92 -10.57 -1.25
CA ASP A 44 2.07 -11.77 -1.13
C ASP A 44 0.96 -11.73 -2.18
N GLY A 45 1.36 -11.69 -3.45
CA GLY A 45 0.46 -11.38 -4.57
C GLY A 45 -0.60 -12.44 -4.83
N GLN A 46 -0.42 -13.67 -4.36
CA GLN A 46 -1.36 -14.77 -4.56
C GLN A 46 -2.46 -14.84 -3.49
N ASN A 47 -2.32 -14.09 -2.40
CA ASN A 47 -3.27 -14.08 -1.31
C ASN A 47 -4.41 -13.06 -1.56
N PRO A 48 -5.64 -13.52 -1.82
CA PRO A 48 -6.76 -12.62 -2.11
C PRO A 48 -7.16 -11.75 -0.90
N ALA A 49 -6.83 -12.16 0.33
CA ALA A 49 -7.09 -11.39 1.54
C ALA A 49 -6.06 -10.28 1.79
N ARG A 50 -4.97 -10.24 1.01
CA ARG A 50 -3.88 -9.27 1.16
C ARG A 50 -3.70 -8.43 -0.09
N TYR A 51 -4.42 -7.31 -0.09
CA TYR A 51 -4.27 -6.24 -1.09
C TYR A 51 -3.97 -4.90 -0.41
N CYS A 52 -3.63 -3.91 -1.22
CA CYS A 52 -3.30 -2.56 -0.79
C CYS A 52 -4.46 -1.99 0.05
N ILE A 53 -4.21 -1.65 1.31
CA ILE A 53 -5.23 -1.12 2.26
C ILE A 53 -6.33 -2.14 2.64
N SER A 54 -6.16 -3.43 2.33
CA SER A 54 -6.97 -4.51 2.92
C SER A 54 -6.91 -4.51 4.45
N GLU A 55 -7.86 -5.18 5.09
CA GLU A 55 -7.84 -5.39 6.55
C GLU A 55 -6.51 -5.96 7.02
N THR A 56 -5.98 -6.98 6.34
CA THR A 56 -4.66 -7.55 6.63
C THR A 56 -3.54 -6.51 6.55
N CYS A 57 -3.55 -5.66 5.52
CA CYS A 57 -2.58 -4.59 5.34
C CYS A 57 -2.67 -3.54 6.47
N ARG A 58 -3.89 -3.15 6.84
CA ARG A 58 -4.14 -2.20 7.94
C ARG A 58 -3.73 -2.76 9.29
N ASN A 59 -4.01 -4.03 9.55
CA ASN A 59 -3.63 -4.70 10.78
C ASN A 59 -2.10 -4.72 10.96
N ASP A 60 -1.33 -4.91 9.88
CA ASP A 60 0.13 -4.78 9.93
C ASP A 60 0.55 -3.34 10.28
N ILE A 61 -0.06 -2.32 9.65
CA ILE A 61 0.22 -0.91 10.00
C ILE A 61 -0.12 -0.62 11.45
N GLU A 62 -1.25 -1.14 11.95
CA GLU A 62 -1.67 -0.91 13.33
C GLU A 62 -0.76 -1.59 14.35
N ARG A 63 -0.29 -2.80 14.05
CA ARG A 63 0.59 -3.60 14.91
C ARG A 63 2.04 -3.11 14.87
N ASP A 64 2.57 -2.87 13.68
CA ASP A 64 4.01 -2.70 13.43
C ASP A 64 4.38 -1.24 13.12
N GLY A 65 3.40 -0.36 12.97
CA GLY A 65 3.58 1.05 12.59
C GLY A 65 3.64 1.28 11.08
N GLU A 66 3.90 0.24 10.30
CA GLU A 66 3.93 0.23 8.84
C GLU A 66 3.44 -1.08 8.25
N CYS A 67 3.00 -1.06 6.99
CA CYS A 67 2.55 -2.28 6.33
C CYS A 67 3.74 -3.16 5.94
N HIS A 68 3.50 -4.45 5.70
CA HIS A 68 4.55 -5.42 5.38
C HIS A 68 5.43 -5.06 4.17
N CYS A 69 4.89 -4.36 3.16
CA CYS A 69 5.68 -3.89 2.02
C CYS A 69 6.40 -2.55 2.26
N HIS A 70 6.36 -2.04 3.49
CA HIS A 70 6.93 -0.76 3.92
C HIS A 70 6.43 0.42 3.07
N CYS A 71 5.20 0.35 2.54
CA CYS A 71 4.63 1.36 1.65
C CYS A 71 3.86 2.45 2.42
N TYR A 72 3.14 2.04 3.45
CA TYR A 72 2.25 2.89 4.24
C TYR A 72 2.57 2.74 5.71
N ARG A 73 2.32 3.80 6.48
CA ARG A 73 2.56 3.90 7.92
C ARG A 73 1.42 4.64 8.60
N LYS A 74 1.38 4.57 9.93
CA LYS A 74 0.53 5.46 10.72
C LYS A 74 0.89 6.91 10.44
N LYS A 75 -0.12 7.77 10.40
CA LYS A 75 0.06 9.22 10.47
C LYS A 75 0.61 9.58 11.85
N ALA A 76 1.58 10.48 11.90
CA ALA A 76 1.98 11.13 13.13
C ALA A 76 0.90 12.13 13.54
N ALA A 77 0.86 12.46 14.83
CA ALA A 77 -0.04 13.49 15.33
C ALA A 77 0.28 14.84 14.64
N GLY A 78 -0.65 15.34 13.82
CA GLY A 78 -0.51 16.60 13.08
C GLY A 78 -0.31 16.47 11.56
N GLU A 79 -0.34 15.26 10.99
CA GLU A 79 -0.34 14.98 9.54
C GLU A 79 -1.73 14.73 8.93
#